data_AF-A0A1F2SZQ5-F1
#
_entry.id   AF-A0A1F2SZQ5-F1
#
_cell.length_a   1.000
_cell.length_b   1.000
_cell.length_c   1.000
_cell.angle_alpha   90.00
_cell.angle_beta   90.00
_cell.angle_gamma   90.00
#
_symmetry.space_group_name_H-M   'P 1'
#
loop_
_entity.id
_entity.type
_entity.pdbx_description
1 polymer ?
#
loop_
_entity_poly.entity_id
_entity_poly.type
_entity_poly.pdbx_seq_one_letter_code
_entity_poly.pdbx_strand_id
1 'polypeptide(L)'
;MSLQEAIAYIRELQGVVDQVCLTGGEVFLHFEDVLTLVAEATSRGHSVSAMTSAFWAKSPSVTRNMLVRLREAGLQQLGISLDRFHLKFATEEKVITAARMAVELGIPAAIRVTAPRHDKYVTRLKQSLKGTQVELQSCRVAHVGRAATNLKKTSFDSYRLGSLSQCGTVRYADVLPDGKVTGCCGPGMYMLDQNPLVLGNARQESLSEILRRSWQNKFMMMLYLHGPAGLFQLLQKAKCRTSFPKLYTDACALCLSITNNPDLVALLQHELSKEETSAKLAAEMLLRAVTEITKQKENPASGGVPPLS
;
A
#
# COMPACT_ATOMS: atom_id res chain seq x y z
N MET A 1 -1.40 1.13 -19.53
CA MET A 1 0.02 1.51 -19.49
C MET A 1 0.78 0.61 -20.45
N SER A 2 1.70 1.12 -21.26
CA SER A 2 2.61 0.28 -22.06
C SER A 2 3.93 0.02 -21.31
N LEU A 3 4.75 -0.94 -21.78
CA LEU A 3 6.09 -1.16 -21.25
C LEU A 3 6.96 0.09 -21.38
N GLN A 4 6.89 0.79 -22.52
CA GLN A 4 7.66 2.01 -22.78
C GLN A 4 7.23 3.16 -21.86
N GLU A 5 5.93 3.28 -21.58
CA GLU A 5 5.38 4.25 -20.62
C GLU A 5 5.85 3.94 -19.18
N ALA A 6 5.80 2.68 -18.76
CA ALA A 6 6.28 2.26 -17.45
C ALA A 6 7.81 2.45 -17.28
N ILE A 7 8.60 2.21 -18.33
CA ILE A 7 10.04 2.51 -18.38
C ILE A 7 10.30 4.01 -18.27
N ALA A 8 9.52 4.85 -18.94
CA ALA A 8 9.63 6.31 -18.84
C ALA A 8 9.37 6.78 -17.41
N TYR A 9 8.29 6.30 -16.78
CA TYR A 9 7.99 6.59 -15.37
C TYR A 9 9.13 6.16 -14.43
N ILE A 10 9.69 4.95 -14.58
CA ILE A 10 10.83 4.49 -13.77
C ILE A 10 12.05 5.43 -13.90
N ARG A 11 12.30 6.00 -15.08
CA ARG A 11 13.40 6.95 -15.30
C ARG A 11 13.20 8.26 -14.55
N GLU A 12 11.96 8.71 -14.39
CA GLU A 12 11.61 9.89 -13.59
C GLU A 12 11.70 9.66 -12.07
N LEU A 13 11.72 8.42 -11.59
CA LEU A 13 11.81 8.10 -10.16
C LEU A 13 13.22 8.27 -9.58
N GLN A 14 14.26 8.29 -10.42
CA GLN A 14 15.66 8.29 -9.99
C GLN A 14 16.00 9.57 -9.19
N GLY A 15 16.38 9.42 -7.92
CA GLY A 15 16.58 10.56 -7.00
C GLY A 15 15.27 11.25 -6.58
N VAL A 16 14.13 10.57 -6.71
CA VAL A 16 12.83 10.94 -6.15
C VAL A 16 12.39 9.91 -5.10
N VAL A 17 12.41 8.61 -5.42
CA VAL A 17 12.01 7.54 -4.49
C VAL A 17 13.01 6.39 -4.47
N ASP A 18 13.21 5.80 -3.30
CA ASP A 18 14.14 4.69 -3.11
C ASP A 18 13.57 3.33 -3.57
N GLN A 19 12.25 3.21 -3.72
CA GLN A 19 11.56 1.94 -3.92
C GLN A 19 10.51 1.95 -5.03
N VAL A 20 10.34 0.80 -5.69
CA VAL A 20 9.33 0.54 -6.73
C VAL A 20 8.62 -0.78 -6.40
N CYS A 21 7.29 -0.79 -6.41
CA CYS A 21 6.48 -2.00 -6.23
C CYS A 21 5.67 -2.29 -7.51
N LEU A 22 5.95 -3.40 -8.17
CA LEU A 22 5.22 -3.86 -9.36
C LEU A 22 3.97 -4.63 -8.92
N THR A 23 2.81 -3.98 -9.03
CA THR A 23 1.52 -4.45 -8.50
C THR A 23 0.36 -4.12 -9.45
N GLY A 24 -0.86 -4.55 -9.12
CA GLY A 24 -2.06 -4.33 -9.93
C GLY A 24 -3.11 -5.41 -9.69
N GLY A 25 -3.63 -6.00 -10.77
CA GLY A 25 -4.47 -7.21 -10.70
C GLY A 25 -3.62 -8.47 -10.55
N GLU A 26 -2.72 -8.70 -11.50
CA GLU A 26 -1.67 -9.73 -11.48
C GLU A 26 -0.60 -9.32 -12.50
N VAL A 27 0.59 -8.93 -12.03
CA VAL A 27 1.64 -8.43 -12.94
C VAL A 27 2.35 -9.55 -13.72
N PHE A 28 2.40 -10.79 -13.20
CA PHE A 28 3.12 -11.88 -13.89
C PHE A 28 2.32 -12.50 -15.05
N LEU A 29 1.18 -11.93 -15.42
CA LEU A 29 0.60 -12.11 -16.77
C LEU A 29 1.52 -11.53 -17.86
N HIS A 30 2.30 -10.51 -17.51
CA HIS A 30 3.24 -9.77 -18.36
C HIS A 30 4.69 -10.04 -17.92
N PHE A 31 5.06 -11.31 -17.76
CA PHE A 31 6.30 -11.69 -17.06
C PHE A 31 7.59 -11.12 -17.69
N GLU A 32 7.68 -11.08 -19.02
CA GLU A 32 8.84 -10.52 -19.74
C GLU A 32 8.92 -8.98 -19.59
N ASP A 33 7.76 -8.29 -19.60
CA ASP A 33 7.67 -6.86 -19.29
C ASP A 33 8.12 -6.59 -17.84
N VAL A 34 7.68 -7.43 -16.89
CA VAL A 34 8.09 -7.35 -15.48
C VAL A 34 9.60 -7.52 -15.31
N LEU A 35 10.23 -8.51 -15.95
CA LEU A 35 11.68 -8.69 -15.90
C LEU A 35 12.42 -7.44 -16.43
N THR A 36 11.90 -6.85 -17.52
CA THR A 36 12.45 -5.62 -18.11
C THR A 36 12.34 -4.43 -17.15
N LEU A 37 11.19 -4.27 -16.49
CA LEU A 37 10.94 -3.19 -15.52
C LEU A 37 11.78 -3.35 -14.24
N VAL A 38 11.95 -4.58 -13.74
CA VAL A 38 12.83 -4.88 -12.60
C VAL A 38 14.27 -4.52 -12.95
N ALA A 39 14.76 -4.92 -14.11
CA ALA A 39 16.14 -4.62 -14.55
C ALA A 39 16.38 -3.11 -14.73
N GLU A 40 15.48 -2.38 -15.41
CA GLU A 40 15.57 -0.93 -15.56
C GLU A 40 15.58 -0.23 -14.20
N ALA A 41 14.67 -0.58 -13.27
CA ALA A 41 14.61 0.06 -11.96
C ALA A 41 15.81 -0.27 -11.06
N THR A 42 16.23 -1.55 -10.99
CA THR A 42 17.42 -1.94 -10.21
C THR A 42 18.70 -1.32 -10.79
N SER A 43 18.82 -1.17 -12.12
CA SER A 43 19.97 -0.48 -12.75
C SER A 43 20.10 1.01 -12.36
N ARG A 44 19.02 1.63 -11.86
CA ARG A 44 18.97 3.02 -11.37
C ARG A 44 19.16 3.16 -9.86
N GLY A 45 19.36 2.04 -9.16
CA GLY A 45 19.55 2.00 -7.71
C GLY A 45 18.26 1.87 -6.90
N HIS A 46 17.10 1.63 -7.53
CA HIS A 46 15.85 1.40 -6.80
C HIS A 46 15.81 0.02 -6.15
N SER A 47 15.22 -0.05 -4.95
CA SER A 47 14.77 -1.29 -4.34
C SER A 47 13.43 -1.71 -4.95
N VAL A 48 13.45 -2.75 -5.79
CA VAL A 48 12.30 -3.25 -6.53
C VAL A 48 11.64 -4.42 -5.78
N SER A 49 10.32 -4.40 -5.76
CA SER A 49 9.49 -5.49 -5.27
C SER A 49 8.33 -5.78 -6.22
N ALA A 50 7.67 -6.93 -6.04
CA ALA A 50 6.53 -7.33 -6.85
C ALA A 50 5.43 -8.00 -6.01
N MET A 51 4.18 -7.85 -6.44
CA MET A 51 2.99 -8.46 -5.85
C MET A 51 2.28 -9.40 -6.82
N THR A 52 2.09 -10.65 -6.42
CA THR A 52 1.49 -11.71 -7.27
C THR A 52 0.56 -12.63 -6.47
N SER A 53 -0.36 -13.33 -7.15
CA SER A 53 -1.17 -14.42 -6.60
C SER A 53 -0.47 -15.80 -6.65
N ALA A 54 0.70 -15.87 -7.30
CA ALA A 54 1.41 -17.12 -7.60
C ALA A 54 0.62 -18.17 -8.40
N PHE A 55 -0.37 -17.75 -9.21
CA PHE A 55 -1.04 -18.61 -10.21
C PHE A 55 -0.04 -19.31 -11.17
N TRP A 56 1.13 -18.70 -11.38
CA TRP A 56 2.22 -19.20 -12.21
C TRP A 56 3.02 -20.35 -11.60
N ALA A 57 2.86 -20.63 -10.29
CA ALA A 57 3.54 -21.72 -9.57
C ALA A 57 2.94 -23.11 -9.92
N LYS A 58 3.02 -23.48 -11.20
CA LYS A 58 2.37 -24.66 -11.79
C LYS A 58 3.04 -25.96 -11.34
N SER A 59 4.37 -25.98 -11.29
CA SER A 59 5.23 -27.09 -10.83
C SER A 59 6.52 -26.53 -10.20
N PRO A 60 7.26 -27.31 -9.37
CA PRO A 60 8.51 -26.84 -8.76
C PRO A 60 9.57 -26.36 -9.76
N SER A 61 9.64 -26.95 -10.95
CA SER A 61 10.57 -26.54 -12.02
C SER A 61 10.20 -25.19 -12.64
N VAL A 62 8.92 -24.97 -12.94
CA VAL A 62 8.41 -23.67 -13.44
C VAL A 62 8.60 -22.58 -12.37
N THR A 63 8.24 -22.87 -11.12
CA THR A 63 8.42 -21.96 -9.99
C THR A 63 9.88 -21.56 -9.82
N ARG A 64 10.81 -22.52 -9.85
CA ARG A 64 12.26 -22.26 -9.72
C ARG A 64 12.79 -21.42 -10.87
N ASN A 65 12.41 -21.73 -12.11
CA ASN A 65 12.87 -20.96 -13.27
C ASN A 65 12.41 -19.49 -13.21
N MET A 66 11.14 -19.23 -12.90
CA MET A 66 10.64 -17.86 -12.81
C MET A 66 11.29 -17.07 -11.67
N LEU A 67 11.49 -17.68 -10.49
CA LEU A 67 12.18 -17.03 -9.37
C LEU A 67 13.66 -16.77 -9.64
N VAL A 68 14.36 -17.68 -10.33
CA VAL A 68 15.74 -17.45 -10.78
C VAL A 68 15.81 -16.26 -11.73
N ARG A 69 14.95 -16.21 -12.76
CA ARG A 69 14.92 -15.08 -13.71
C ARG A 69 14.62 -13.74 -13.03
N LEU A 70 13.70 -13.71 -12.06
CA LEU A 70 13.42 -12.50 -11.26
C LEU A 70 14.64 -12.06 -10.44
N ARG A 71 15.36 -12.99 -9.81
CA ARG A 71 16.61 -12.70 -9.09
C ARG A 71 17.68 -12.16 -10.03
N GLU A 72 17.83 -12.74 -11.21
CA GLU A 72 18.81 -12.35 -12.24
C GLU A 72 18.51 -10.96 -12.82
N ALA A 73 17.23 -10.61 -13.00
CA ALA A 73 16.81 -9.24 -13.31
C ALA A 73 17.04 -8.26 -12.14
N GLY A 74 17.31 -8.76 -10.93
CA GLY A 74 17.62 -7.98 -9.75
C GLY A 74 16.41 -7.65 -8.87
N LEU A 75 15.33 -8.45 -8.89
CA LEU A 75 14.21 -8.30 -7.96
C LEU A 75 14.70 -8.51 -6.53
N GLN A 76 14.55 -7.51 -5.67
CA GLN A 76 15.00 -7.61 -4.29
C GLN A 76 14.07 -8.53 -3.50
N GLN A 77 12.78 -8.22 -3.29
CA GLN A 77 11.83 -9.12 -2.58
C GLN A 77 10.37 -9.14 -3.07
N LEU A 78 9.64 -10.19 -2.66
CA LEU A 78 8.41 -10.67 -3.31
C LEU A 78 7.26 -10.80 -2.31
N GLY A 79 6.12 -10.17 -2.59
CA GLY A 79 4.88 -10.40 -1.84
C GLY A 79 3.92 -11.31 -2.60
N ILE A 80 3.34 -12.28 -1.90
CA ILE A 80 2.37 -13.21 -2.49
C ILE A 80 1.01 -13.11 -1.78
N SER A 81 -0.02 -12.71 -2.51
CA SER A 81 -1.39 -12.58 -2.02
C SER A 81 -2.05 -13.96 -1.87
N LEU A 82 -2.35 -14.36 -0.64
CA LEU A 82 -3.06 -15.59 -0.30
C LEU A 82 -4.14 -15.31 0.73
N ASP A 83 -5.39 -15.25 0.26
CA ASP A 83 -6.57 -15.28 1.10
C ASP A 83 -7.65 -16.17 0.46
N ARG A 84 -8.78 -16.30 1.16
CA ARG A 84 -9.93 -17.11 0.71
C ARG A 84 -10.46 -16.72 -0.68
N PHE A 85 -10.23 -15.50 -1.14
CA PHE A 85 -10.67 -15.02 -2.45
C PHE A 85 -9.67 -15.35 -3.58
N HIS A 86 -8.41 -15.63 -3.23
CA HIS A 86 -7.34 -16.07 -4.14
C HIS A 86 -7.29 -17.59 -4.34
N LEU A 87 -7.85 -18.39 -3.42
CA LEU A 87 -7.82 -19.87 -3.47
C LEU A 87 -8.47 -20.51 -4.73
N LYS A 88 -9.19 -19.74 -5.53
CA LYS A 88 -9.71 -20.13 -6.85
C LYS A 88 -8.71 -19.97 -8.02
N PHE A 89 -7.55 -19.36 -7.77
CA PHE A 89 -6.51 -19.08 -8.76
C PHE A 89 -5.19 -19.82 -8.45
N ALA A 90 -4.84 -19.96 -7.16
CA ALA A 90 -3.69 -20.73 -6.70
C ALA A 90 -4.06 -21.51 -5.42
N THR A 91 -3.43 -22.67 -5.20
CA THR A 91 -3.61 -23.41 -3.94
C THR A 91 -2.68 -22.89 -2.86
N GLU A 92 -3.10 -23.00 -1.59
CA GLU A 92 -2.28 -22.63 -0.41
C GLU A 92 -0.90 -23.31 -0.44
N GLU A 93 -0.85 -24.59 -0.78
CA GLU A 93 0.38 -25.35 -0.95
C GLU A 93 1.32 -24.75 -2.01
N LYS A 94 0.79 -24.35 -3.18
CA LYS A 94 1.57 -23.74 -4.25
C LYS A 94 2.13 -22.37 -3.85
N VAL A 95 1.34 -21.55 -3.16
CA VAL A 95 1.81 -20.26 -2.64
C VAL A 95 2.89 -20.43 -1.57
N ILE A 96 2.67 -21.31 -0.58
CA ILE A 96 3.67 -21.61 0.45
C ILE A 96 4.96 -22.15 -0.18
N THR A 97 4.85 -23.01 -1.19
CA THR A 97 6.00 -23.55 -1.94
C THR A 97 6.75 -22.45 -2.70
N ALA A 98 6.05 -21.55 -3.39
CA ALA A 98 6.66 -20.43 -4.10
C ALA A 98 7.35 -19.45 -3.14
N ALA A 99 6.73 -19.13 -1.99
CA ALA A 99 7.34 -18.26 -0.97
C ALA A 99 8.60 -18.88 -0.34
N ARG A 100 8.56 -20.17 0.01
CA ARG A 100 9.75 -20.90 0.53
C ARG A 100 10.86 -20.94 -0.52
N MET A 101 10.53 -21.23 -1.78
CA MET A 101 11.51 -21.30 -2.87
C MET A 101 12.11 -19.93 -3.21
N ALA A 102 11.37 -18.83 -3.03
CA ALA A 102 11.91 -17.48 -3.17
C ALA A 102 12.96 -17.18 -2.09
N VAL A 103 12.66 -17.53 -0.84
CA VAL A 103 13.59 -17.45 0.29
C VAL A 103 14.84 -18.33 0.07
N GLU A 104 14.67 -19.59 -0.36
CA GLU A 104 15.78 -20.49 -0.73
C GLU A 104 16.70 -19.89 -1.81
N LEU A 105 16.14 -19.09 -2.72
CA LEU A 105 16.86 -18.41 -3.79
C LEU A 105 17.42 -17.04 -3.36
N GLY A 106 17.21 -16.59 -2.13
CA GLY A 106 17.75 -15.35 -1.58
C GLY A 106 16.87 -14.11 -1.74
N ILE A 107 15.62 -14.27 -2.19
CA ILE A 107 14.62 -13.21 -2.33
C ILE A 107 13.78 -13.20 -1.04
N PRO A 108 13.96 -12.28 -0.07
CA PRO A 108 12.53 -12.37 1.49
C PRO A 108 11.14 -12.36 0.88
N ALA A 109 10.28 -13.23 1.40
CA ALA A 109 8.97 -13.49 0.82
C ALA A 109 7.90 -13.30 1.89
N ALA A 110 6.97 -12.37 1.64
CA ALA A 110 5.85 -12.13 2.53
C ALA A 110 4.56 -12.68 1.91
N ILE A 111 3.92 -13.63 2.59
CA ILE A 111 2.55 -14.00 2.26
C ILE A 111 1.61 -12.97 2.89
N ARG A 112 0.78 -12.33 2.07
CA ARG A 112 -0.19 -11.32 2.52
C ARG A 112 -1.62 -11.86 2.49
N VAL A 113 -2.35 -11.65 3.58
CA VAL A 113 -3.72 -12.14 3.75
C VAL A 113 -4.70 -10.98 4.01
N THR A 114 -5.71 -10.82 3.15
CA THR A 114 -6.84 -9.91 3.44
C THR A 114 -7.96 -10.70 4.13
N ALA A 115 -8.16 -10.47 5.43
CA ALA A 115 -8.99 -11.34 6.27
C ALA A 115 -10.24 -10.62 6.83
N PRO A 116 -11.44 -11.20 6.69
CA PRO A 116 -12.62 -10.76 7.43
C PRO A 116 -12.44 -10.81 8.95
N ARG A 117 -13.36 -10.16 9.68
CA ARG A 117 -13.48 -10.31 11.14
C ARG A 117 -13.72 -11.79 11.50
N HIS A 118 -13.09 -12.22 12.61
CA HIS A 118 -13.12 -13.60 13.13
C HIS A 118 -12.58 -14.70 12.19
N ASP A 119 -11.86 -14.35 11.11
CA ASP A 119 -11.31 -15.37 10.22
C ASP A 119 -10.13 -16.15 10.86
N LYS A 120 -10.35 -17.45 11.10
CA LYS A 120 -9.34 -18.40 11.60
C LYS A 120 -8.25 -18.77 10.57
N TYR A 121 -8.41 -18.37 9.31
CA TYR A 121 -7.49 -18.68 8.21
C TYR A 121 -6.06 -18.15 8.47
N VAL A 122 -5.94 -16.88 8.91
CA VAL A 122 -4.66 -16.27 9.27
C VAL A 122 -3.95 -17.07 10.37
N THR A 123 -4.69 -17.49 11.41
CA THR A 123 -4.14 -18.30 12.50
C THR A 123 -3.67 -19.67 12.04
N ARG A 124 -4.41 -20.34 11.14
CA ARG A 124 -3.98 -21.61 10.53
C ARG A 124 -2.71 -21.42 9.72
N LEU A 125 -2.68 -20.43 8.83
CA LEU A 125 -1.55 -20.17 7.95
C LEU A 125 -0.29 -19.78 8.76
N LYS A 126 -0.45 -19.04 9.87
CA LYS A 126 0.64 -18.75 10.82
C LYS A 126 1.23 -20.01 11.44
N GLN A 127 0.41 -21.03 11.71
CA GLN A 127 0.88 -22.33 12.17
C GLN A 127 1.62 -23.09 11.05
N SER A 128 1.10 -23.08 9.81
CA SER A 128 1.71 -23.73 8.64
C SER A 128 3.07 -23.12 8.21
N LEU A 129 3.31 -21.85 8.56
CA LEU A 129 4.56 -21.12 8.28
C LEU A 129 5.54 -21.11 9.46
N LYS A 130 5.16 -21.67 10.63
CA LYS A 130 6.03 -21.72 11.81
C LYS A 130 7.33 -22.49 11.50
N GLY A 131 8.48 -21.86 11.79
CA GLY A 131 9.80 -22.41 11.51
C GLY A 131 10.31 -22.16 10.09
N THR A 132 9.56 -21.44 9.25
CA THR A 132 10.05 -20.91 7.96
C THR A 132 10.49 -19.45 8.13
N GLN A 133 11.32 -18.96 7.20
CA GLN A 133 11.67 -17.53 7.11
C GLN A 133 10.68 -16.73 6.23
N VAL A 134 9.56 -17.33 5.84
CA VAL A 134 8.49 -16.65 5.08
C VAL A 134 7.69 -15.77 6.04
N GLU A 135 7.61 -14.47 5.75
CA GLU A 135 6.82 -13.54 6.56
C GLU A 135 5.32 -13.78 6.33
N LEU A 136 4.51 -13.57 7.36
CA LEU A 136 3.04 -13.57 7.24
C LEU A 136 2.47 -12.22 7.66
N GLN A 137 2.04 -11.46 6.67
CA GLN A 137 1.36 -10.18 6.85
C GLN A 137 -0.15 -10.38 6.72
N SER A 138 -0.94 -9.69 7.54
CA SER A 138 -2.41 -9.77 7.45
C SER A 138 -3.08 -8.44 7.77
N CYS A 139 -4.07 -8.08 6.96
CA CYS A 139 -4.90 -6.89 7.14
C CYS A 139 -6.39 -7.25 7.17
N ARG A 140 -7.24 -6.29 7.57
CA ARG A 140 -8.69 -6.44 7.46
C ARG A 140 -9.18 -6.10 6.07
N VAL A 141 -10.20 -6.82 5.60
CA VAL A 141 -10.95 -6.43 4.41
C VAL A 141 -11.63 -5.08 4.68
N ALA A 142 -11.29 -4.04 3.92
CA ALA A 142 -11.99 -2.76 3.95
C ALA A 142 -13.39 -2.89 3.30
N HIS A 143 -14.38 -2.18 3.83
CA HIS A 143 -15.78 -2.27 3.40
C HIS A 143 -16.04 -1.40 2.14
N VAL A 144 -15.38 -1.75 1.03
CA VAL A 144 -15.44 -1.03 -0.25
C VAL A 144 -15.65 -2.00 -1.43
N GLY A 145 -16.23 -1.49 -2.53
CA GLY A 145 -16.42 -2.25 -3.78
C GLY A 145 -17.09 -3.61 -3.58
N ARG A 146 -16.49 -4.66 -4.18
CA ARG A 146 -16.99 -6.06 -4.08
C ARG A 146 -17.12 -6.56 -2.63
N ALA A 147 -16.35 -6.04 -1.69
CA ALA A 147 -16.48 -6.42 -0.27
C ALA A 147 -17.76 -5.84 0.35
N ALA A 148 -18.12 -4.60 0.00
CA ALA A 148 -19.35 -3.96 0.46
C ALA A 148 -20.64 -4.57 -0.14
N THR A 149 -20.56 -5.16 -1.34
CA THR A 149 -21.71 -5.84 -1.97
C THR A 149 -21.82 -7.32 -1.59
N ASN A 150 -20.71 -8.04 -1.44
CA ASN A 150 -20.72 -9.51 -1.37
C ASN A 150 -20.47 -10.08 0.04
N LEU A 151 -20.06 -9.26 1.02
CA LEU A 151 -19.85 -9.69 2.41
C LEU A 151 -20.95 -9.13 3.33
N LYS A 152 -21.27 -9.87 4.38
CA LYS A 152 -22.25 -9.42 5.39
C LYS A 152 -21.61 -8.35 6.28
N LYS A 153 -22.39 -7.40 6.80
CA LYS A 153 -21.88 -6.36 7.72
C LYS A 153 -21.15 -6.94 8.96
N THR A 154 -21.50 -8.15 9.38
CA THR A 154 -20.83 -8.91 10.47
C THR A 154 -19.45 -9.48 10.10
N SER A 155 -19.05 -9.44 8.83
CA SER A 155 -17.72 -9.82 8.33
C SER A 155 -16.67 -8.73 8.52
N PHE A 156 -17.07 -7.55 9.00
CA PHE A 156 -16.19 -6.39 9.24
C PHE A 156 -16.04 -6.13 10.74
N ASP A 157 -14.98 -5.39 11.11
CA ASP A 157 -14.86 -4.84 12.45
C ASP A 157 -15.82 -3.64 12.63
N SER A 158 -15.90 -3.11 13.84
CA SER A 158 -16.77 -1.98 14.17
C SER A 158 -16.04 -1.08 15.16
N TYR A 159 -15.60 0.07 14.65
CA TYR A 159 -14.81 1.07 15.37
C TYR A 159 -15.69 2.26 15.72
N ARG A 160 -15.45 2.84 16.90
CA ARG A 160 -16.11 4.10 17.26
C ARG A 160 -15.47 5.23 16.48
N LEU A 161 -16.29 6.20 16.06
CA LEU A 161 -15.80 7.41 15.43
C LEU A 161 -14.73 8.09 16.33
N GLY A 162 -13.56 8.37 15.76
CA GLY A 162 -12.39 8.87 16.49
C GLY A 162 -11.44 7.81 17.08
N SER A 163 -11.79 6.52 17.08
CA SER A 163 -10.91 5.42 17.56
C SER A 163 -10.15 4.70 16.44
N LEU A 164 -9.93 5.37 15.30
CA LEU A 164 -9.32 4.80 14.09
C LEU A 164 -7.87 5.27 13.95
N SER A 165 -6.97 4.36 13.63
CA SER A 165 -5.52 4.56 13.69
C SER A 165 -4.95 5.33 12.50
N GLN A 166 -3.67 5.70 12.64
CA GLN A 166 -2.76 6.09 11.55
C GLN A 166 -2.87 5.18 10.33
N CYS A 167 -2.70 5.75 9.13
CA CYS A 167 -2.50 5.00 7.90
C CYS A 167 -1.02 5.07 7.50
N GLY A 168 -0.31 3.93 7.50
CA GLY A 168 1.07 3.87 7.01
C GLY A 168 1.15 4.03 5.48
N THR A 169 0.12 3.59 4.75
CA THR A 169 0.19 3.41 3.30
C THR A 169 0.11 4.71 2.49
N VAL A 170 -0.34 5.83 3.09
CA VAL A 170 -0.29 7.16 2.44
C VAL A 170 1.13 7.73 2.30
N ARG A 171 2.18 6.98 2.70
CA ARG A 171 3.58 7.25 2.33
C ARG A 171 3.93 6.78 0.91
N TYR A 172 3.10 5.94 0.30
CA TYR A 172 3.29 5.43 -1.05
C TYR A 172 2.30 6.12 -2.02
N ALA A 173 2.68 6.17 -3.29
CA ALA A 173 1.84 6.65 -4.37
C ALA A 173 1.70 5.56 -5.43
N ASP A 174 0.47 5.16 -5.71
CA ASP A 174 0.14 4.22 -6.78
C ASP A 174 -0.02 4.98 -8.10
N VAL A 175 0.54 4.45 -9.20
CA VAL A 175 0.33 4.94 -10.57
C VAL A 175 -0.58 3.97 -11.30
N LEU A 176 -1.79 4.42 -11.63
CA LEU A 176 -2.82 3.57 -12.24
C LEU A 176 -2.58 3.39 -13.76
N PRO A 177 -3.18 2.36 -14.41
CA PRO A 177 -2.93 2.05 -15.83
C PRO A 177 -3.33 3.15 -16.83
N ASP A 178 -4.09 4.15 -16.38
CA ASP A 178 -4.54 5.36 -17.09
C ASP A 178 -3.63 6.59 -16.87
N GLY A 179 -2.58 6.46 -16.05
CA GLY A 179 -1.66 7.52 -15.66
C GLY A 179 -2.03 8.26 -14.36
N LYS A 180 -3.22 8.02 -13.79
CA LYS A 180 -3.67 8.71 -12.57
C LYS A 180 -2.82 8.30 -11.37
N VAL A 181 -2.33 9.26 -10.60
CA VAL A 181 -1.44 9.03 -9.45
C VAL A 181 -2.22 9.26 -8.15
N THR A 182 -2.17 8.31 -7.21
CA THR A 182 -2.95 8.35 -5.97
C THR A 182 -2.15 7.98 -4.72
N GLY A 183 -2.22 8.82 -3.68
CA GLY A 183 -1.57 8.59 -2.38
C GLY A 183 -2.33 7.64 -1.46
N CYS A 184 -2.98 6.60 -1.99
CA CYS A 184 -3.79 5.65 -1.23
C CYS A 184 -3.97 4.33 -1.98
N CYS A 185 -3.58 3.22 -1.35
CA CYS A 185 -3.77 1.86 -1.89
C CYS A 185 -5.25 1.47 -2.04
N GLY A 186 -5.52 0.43 -2.84
CA GLY A 186 -6.75 -0.39 -2.78
C GLY A 186 -8.08 0.39 -2.72
N PRO A 187 -8.61 0.71 -1.52
CA PRO A 187 -9.67 1.69 -1.32
C PRO A 187 -9.54 3.01 -2.10
N GLY A 188 -8.33 3.43 -2.47
CA GLY A 188 -8.06 4.56 -3.35
C GLY A 188 -8.77 4.50 -4.71
N MET A 189 -9.11 3.30 -5.21
CA MET A 189 -9.90 3.11 -6.43
C MET A 189 -11.35 3.62 -6.33
N TYR A 190 -11.82 4.00 -5.13
CA TYR A 190 -13.15 4.58 -4.89
C TYR A 190 -13.08 6.07 -4.50
N MET A 191 -11.97 6.74 -4.84
CA MET A 191 -11.80 8.18 -4.68
C MET A 191 -12.35 8.93 -5.90
N LEU A 192 -13.09 10.01 -5.64
CA LEU A 192 -13.51 10.96 -6.68
C LEU A 192 -12.31 11.82 -7.12
N ASP A 193 -12.36 12.44 -8.31
CA ASP A 193 -11.21 13.17 -8.87
C ASP A 193 -10.79 14.39 -8.03
N GLN A 194 -11.73 15.02 -7.33
CA GLN A 194 -11.47 16.12 -6.39
C GLN A 194 -11.00 15.67 -4.99
N ASN A 195 -10.73 14.38 -4.78
CA ASN A 195 -10.22 13.88 -3.51
C ASN A 195 -8.76 14.33 -3.31
N PRO A 196 -8.37 14.89 -2.14
CA PRO A 196 -7.02 15.39 -1.89
C PRO A 196 -5.91 14.32 -1.87
N LEU A 197 -6.24 13.04 -2.07
CA LEU A 197 -5.27 11.96 -2.29
C LEU A 197 -5.14 11.54 -3.76
N VAL A 198 -5.88 12.18 -4.68
CA VAL A 198 -5.53 12.21 -6.11
C VAL A 198 -4.43 13.26 -6.28
N LEU A 199 -3.25 12.83 -6.75
CA LEU A 199 -2.03 13.65 -6.70
C LEU A 199 -1.72 14.35 -8.02
N GLY A 200 -2.19 13.78 -9.14
CA GLY A 200 -1.95 14.25 -10.50
C GLY A 200 -2.23 13.16 -11.54
N ASN A 201 -1.81 13.38 -12.79
CA ASN A 201 -1.78 12.33 -13.82
C ASN A 201 -0.46 12.41 -14.61
N ALA A 202 0.31 11.33 -14.59
CA ALA A 202 1.65 11.24 -15.19
C ALA A 202 1.67 11.29 -16.74
N ARG A 203 0.50 11.34 -17.39
CA ARG A 203 0.35 11.65 -18.84
C ARG A 203 0.13 13.13 -19.13
N GLN A 204 0.01 13.97 -18.10
CA GLN A 204 -0.31 15.39 -18.21
C GLN A 204 0.80 16.29 -17.65
N GLU A 205 1.56 15.79 -16.68
CA GLU A 205 2.67 16.45 -15.98
C GLU A 205 3.70 15.37 -15.54
N SER A 206 4.92 15.76 -15.15
CA SER A 206 5.96 14.79 -14.75
C SER A 206 5.55 14.01 -13.50
N LEU A 207 5.78 12.69 -13.51
CA LEU A 207 5.64 11.86 -12.31
C LEU A 207 6.58 12.32 -11.20
N SER A 208 7.79 12.78 -11.53
CA SER A 208 8.72 13.34 -10.55
C SER A 208 8.16 14.59 -9.86
N GLU A 209 7.44 15.45 -10.59
CA GLU A 209 6.82 16.67 -10.07
C GLU A 209 5.61 16.35 -9.19
N ILE A 210 4.75 15.42 -9.62
CA ILE A 210 3.63 14.91 -8.81
C ILE A 210 4.13 14.39 -7.46
N LEU A 211 5.17 13.56 -7.46
CA LEU A 211 5.71 12.95 -6.24
C LEU A 211 6.36 13.99 -5.33
N ARG A 212 7.19 14.90 -5.85
CA ARG A 212 7.80 15.99 -5.07
C ARG A 212 6.72 16.92 -4.47
N ARG A 213 5.64 17.20 -5.20
CA ARG A 213 4.46 17.95 -4.71
C ARG A 213 3.71 17.19 -3.62
N SER A 214 3.58 15.87 -3.74
CA SER A 214 2.85 15.02 -2.78
C SER A 214 3.46 15.06 -1.37
N TRP A 215 4.77 15.26 -1.24
CA TRP A 215 5.43 15.38 0.06
C TRP A 215 5.00 16.60 0.87
N GLN A 216 4.40 17.61 0.22
CA GLN A 216 3.82 18.78 0.89
C GLN A 216 2.31 18.62 1.19
N ASN A 217 1.72 17.49 0.82
CA ASN A 217 0.30 17.23 0.98
C ASN A 217 -0.07 17.00 2.46
N LYS A 218 -0.70 18.02 3.06
CA LYS A 218 -1.11 18.02 4.46
C LYS A 218 -2.17 16.97 4.80
N PHE A 219 -2.95 16.49 3.84
CA PHE A 219 -3.85 15.35 4.06
C PHE A 219 -3.07 14.05 4.22
N MET A 220 -2.04 13.80 3.41
CA MET A 220 -1.16 12.64 3.54
C MET A 220 -0.41 12.67 4.90
N MET A 221 0.15 13.83 5.28
CA MET A 221 0.77 14.01 6.60
C MET A 221 -0.21 13.73 7.76
N MET A 222 -1.41 14.32 7.73
CA MET A 222 -2.46 14.15 8.75
C MET A 222 -2.93 12.68 8.86
N LEU A 223 -3.12 12.00 7.73
CA LEU A 223 -3.49 10.58 7.69
C LEU A 223 -2.37 9.66 8.19
N TYR A 224 -1.11 10.02 7.95
CA TYR A 224 0.03 9.26 8.46
C TYR A 224 0.27 9.46 9.96
N LEU A 225 0.14 10.68 10.48
CA LEU A 225 0.36 11.01 11.90
C LEU A 225 -0.84 10.69 12.81
N HIS A 226 -2.07 10.89 12.31
CA HIS A 226 -3.30 10.82 13.13
C HIS A 226 -4.42 10.00 12.49
N GLY A 227 -4.25 9.53 11.26
CA GLY A 227 -5.28 8.78 10.55
C GLY A 227 -6.51 9.61 10.18
N PRO A 228 -7.59 8.97 9.70
CA PRO A 228 -8.84 9.64 9.39
C PRO A 228 -9.56 10.13 10.66
N ALA A 229 -9.18 9.63 11.85
CA ALA A 229 -9.60 10.19 13.12
C ALA A 229 -9.06 11.63 13.33
N GLY A 230 -7.83 11.93 12.89
CA GLY A 230 -7.28 13.29 12.92
C GLY A 230 -8.05 14.28 12.06
N LEU A 231 -8.40 13.88 10.82
CA LEU A 231 -9.27 14.69 9.94
C LEU A 231 -10.64 14.95 10.61
N PHE A 232 -11.25 13.94 11.22
CA PHE A 232 -12.51 14.12 11.94
C PHE A 232 -12.37 15.02 13.19
N GLN A 233 -11.27 14.95 13.93
CA GLN A 233 -10.99 15.86 15.05
C GLN A 233 -10.83 17.31 14.57
N LEU A 234 -10.19 17.54 13.43
CA LEU A 234 -10.02 18.87 12.87
C LEU A 234 -11.36 19.46 12.37
N LEU A 235 -12.23 18.64 11.77
CA LEU A 235 -13.60 19.02 11.43
C LEU A 235 -14.44 19.41 12.67
N GLN A 236 -14.24 18.74 13.81
CA GLN A 236 -14.86 19.13 15.08
C GLN A 236 -14.30 20.46 15.62
N LYS A 237 -12.97 20.69 15.58
CA LYS A 237 -12.35 22.00 15.94
C LYS A 237 -12.95 23.13 15.09
N ALA A 238 -13.19 22.86 13.79
CA ALA A 238 -13.81 23.76 12.84
C ALA A 238 -15.34 23.94 13.00
N LYS A 239 -15.98 23.30 13.99
CA LYS A 239 -17.44 23.33 14.23
C LYS A 239 -18.27 22.89 13.00
N CYS A 240 -17.76 21.92 12.25
CA CYS A 240 -18.47 21.34 11.10
C CYS A 240 -19.84 20.80 11.51
N ARG A 241 -20.87 21.07 10.70
CA ARG A 241 -22.27 20.65 10.97
C ARG A 241 -22.65 19.31 10.34
N THR A 242 -21.77 18.71 9.54
CA THR A 242 -22.04 17.44 8.86
C THR A 242 -22.18 16.30 9.88
N SER A 243 -23.24 15.51 9.74
CA SER A 243 -23.50 14.36 10.61
C SER A 243 -22.69 13.14 10.15
N PHE A 244 -21.95 12.52 11.06
CA PHE A 244 -21.15 11.32 10.79
C PHE A 244 -21.72 10.11 11.54
N PRO A 245 -21.75 8.91 10.93
CA PRO A 245 -22.06 7.66 11.63
C PRO A 245 -21.20 7.46 12.88
N LYS A 246 -21.84 7.10 14.01
CA LYS A 246 -21.14 6.83 15.29
C LYS A 246 -20.19 5.63 15.23
N LEU A 247 -20.39 4.74 14.25
CA LEU A 247 -19.64 3.51 14.04
C LEU A 247 -19.21 3.40 12.57
N TYR A 248 -17.98 2.97 12.34
CA TYR A 248 -17.40 2.71 11.02
C TYR A 248 -16.80 1.30 10.98
N THR A 249 -16.84 0.67 9.80
CA THR A 249 -16.31 -0.70 9.58
C THR A 249 -14.79 -0.80 9.64
N ASP A 250 -14.13 0.28 9.23
CA ASP A 250 -12.69 0.36 9.03
C ASP A 250 -12.25 1.83 8.85
N ALA A 251 -10.93 2.08 8.81
CA ALA A 251 -10.37 3.42 8.65
C ALA A 251 -10.65 4.02 7.25
N CYS A 252 -10.64 3.20 6.21
CA CYS A 252 -10.80 3.65 4.82
C CYS A 252 -12.22 4.16 4.57
N ALA A 253 -13.23 3.53 5.15
CA ALA A 253 -14.62 3.99 5.12
C ALA A 253 -14.80 5.40 5.74
N LEU A 254 -14.14 5.69 6.87
CA LEU A 254 -14.14 7.05 7.44
C LEU A 254 -13.38 8.01 6.52
N CYS A 255 -12.18 7.62 6.08
CA CYS A 255 -11.34 8.43 5.21
C CYS A 255 -12.11 8.87 3.95
N LEU A 256 -12.66 7.93 3.19
CA LEU A 256 -13.42 8.22 1.97
C LEU A 256 -14.68 9.05 2.25
N SER A 257 -15.39 8.82 3.37
CA SER A 257 -16.56 9.65 3.72
C SER A 257 -16.23 11.12 4.02
N ILE A 258 -14.96 11.41 4.34
CA ILE A 258 -14.43 12.77 4.49
C ILE A 258 -13.86 13.27 3.16
N THR A 259 -12.94 12.52 2.55
CA THR A 259 -12.11 13.01 1.43
C THR A 259 -12.80 12.96 0.07
N ASN A 260 -13.93 12.26 -0.09
CA ASN A 260 -14.80 12.40 -1.28
C ASN A 260 -15.84 13.54 -1.17
N ASN A 261 -15.95 14.23 -0.03
CA ASN A 261 -16.88 15.35 0.14
C ASN A 261 -16.16 16.69 -0.08
N PRO A 262 -16.52 17.47 -1.13
CA PRO A 262 -15.82 18.72 -1.45
C PRO A 262 -15.87 19.76 -0.33
N ASP A 263 -16.99 19.90 0.36
CA ASP A 263 -17.18 20.90 1.42
C ASP A 263 -16.31 20.58 2.65
N LEU A 264 -16.23 19.29 3.01
CA LEU A 264 -15.35 18.82 4.07
C LEU A 264 -13.87 18.99 3.69
N VAL A 265 -13.51 18.71 2.44
CA VAL A 265 -12.14 18.91 1.92
C VAL A 265 -11.77 20.39 1.92
N ALA A 266 -12.66 21.29 1.48
CA ALA A 266 -12.41 22.73 1.49
C ALA A 266 -12.24 23.28 2.92
N LEU A 267 -13.09 22.83 3.87
CA LEU A 267 -12.96 23.20 5.28
C LEU A 267 -11.64 22.68 5.88
N LEU A 268 -11.27 21.43 5.59
CA LEU A 268 -10.00 20.85 6.03
C LEU A 268 -8.79 21.53 5.39
N GLN A 269 -8.84 21.89 4.11
CA GLN A 269 -7.80 22.65 3.43
C GLN A 269 -7.55 23.99 4.13
N HIS A 270 -8.62 24.69 4.54
CA HIS A 270 -8.52 25.93 5.30
C HIS A 270 -7.90 25.70 6.69
N GLU A 271 -8.38 24.73 7.48
CA GLU A 271 -7.81 24.43 8.80
C GLU A 271 -6.32 24.00 8.71
N LEU A 272 -5.97 23.18 7.72
CA LEU A 272 -4.59 22.75 7.46
C LEU A 272 -3.70 23.88 6.90
N SER A 273 -4.27 24.93 6.29
CA SER A 273 -3.52 26.10 5.84
C SER A 273 -3.12 27.05 6.98
N LYS A 274 -3.79 26.99 8.14
CA LYS A 274 -3.46 27.83 9.30
C LYS A 274 -2.05 27.56 9.80
N GLU A 275 -1.30 28.62 10.08
CA GLU A 275 0.11 28.56 10.46
C GLU A 275 0.37 27.65 11.67
N GLU A 276 -0.38 27.82 12.77
CA GLU A 276 -0.36 26.94 13.97
C GLU A 276 -0.46 25.45 13.60
N THR A 277 -1.45 25.10 12.78
CA THR A 277 -1.74 23.71 12.39
C THR A 277 -0.66 23.19 11.44
N SER A 278 -0.20 24.01 10.50
CA SER A 278 0.86 23.69 9.55
C SER A 278 2.21 23.45 10.22
N ALA A 279 2.61 24.34 11.13
CA ALA A 279 3.87 24.26 11.85
C ALA A 279 3.89 23.04 12.79
N LYS A 280 2.78 22.80 13.51
CA LYS A 280 2.63 21.60 14.36
C LYS A 280 2.75 20.32 13.54
N LEU A 281 2.05 20.22 12.40
CA LEU A 281 2.07 19.04 11.55
C LEU A 281 3.48 18.75 11.01
N ALA A 282 4.22 19.79 10.60
CA ALA A 282 5.62 19.67 10.17
C ALA A 282 6.54 19.24 11.32
N ALA A 283 6.36 19.77 12.52
CA ALA A 283 7.14 19.38 13.70
C ALA A 283 6.91 17.91 14.11
N GLU A 284 5.66 17.43 14.04
CA GLU A 284 5.33 16.03 14.31
C GLU A 284 5.88 15.08 13.22
N MET A 285 5.88 15.49 11.94
CA MET A 285 6.56 14.75 10.87
C MET A 285 8.06 14.60 11.12
N LEU A 286 8.74 15.70 11.50
CA LEU A 286 10.18 15.71 11.81
C LEU A 286 10.52 14.84 13.03
N LEU A 287 9.77 15.01 14.13
CA LEU A 287 9.95 14.20 15.35
C LEU A 287 9.79 12.71 15.06
N ARG A 288 8.81 12.34 14.24
CA ARG A 288 8.61 10.95 13.82
C ARG A 288 9.75 10.44 12.95
N ALA A 289 10.20 11.21 11.95
CA ALA A 289 11.32 10.81 11.10
C ALA A 289 12.61 10.57 11.91
N VAL A 290 12.94 11.45 12.85
CA VAL A 290 14.07 11.27 13.78
C VAL A 290 13.88 10.01 14.63
N THR A 291 12.67 9.77 15.15
CA THR A 291 12.36 8.56 15.96
C THR A 291 12.49 7.27 15.16
N GLU A 292 12.08 7.27 13.89
CA GLU A 292 12.22 6.11 12.99
C GLU A 292 13.70 5.84 12.65
N ILE A 293 14.50 6.88 12.38
CA ILE A 293 15.95 6.77 12.12
C ILE A 293 16.71 6.26 13.35
N THR A 294 16.40 6.75 14.56
CA THR A 294 17.07 6.29 15.79
C THR A 294 16.81 4.81 16.03
N LYS A 295 15.57 4.34 15.88
CA LYS A 295 15.21 2.91 16.05
C LYS A 295 15.92 2.00 15.05
N GLN A 296 16.10 2.45 13.80
CA GLN A 296 16.87 1.70 12.80
C GLN A 296 18.35 1.56 13.18
N LYS A 297 18.95 2.59 13.80
CA LYS A 297 20.34 2.55 14.30
C LYS A 297 20.50 1.69 15.56
N GLU A 298 19.52 1.71 16.46
CA GLU A 298 19.51 0.92 17.69
C GLU A 298 19.30 -0.58 17.44
N ASN A 299 18.62 -0.95 16.35
CA ASN A 299 18.34 -2.34 16.00
C ASN A 299 18.61 -2.62 14.51
N PRO A 300 19.89 -2.67 14.08
CA PRO A 300 20.24 -2.91 12.67
C PRO A 300 19.81 -4.29 12.16
N ALA A 301 19.61 -5.27 13.06
CA ALA A 301 19.02 -6.56 12.71
C ALA A 301 17.52 -6.48 12.31
N SER A 302 16.86 -5.36 12.63
CA SER A 302 15.53 -5.01 12.10
C SER A 302 15.57 -4.19 10.82
N GLY A 303 16.76 -3.90 10.27
CA GLY A 303 16.99 -3.35 8.93
C GLY A 303 16.72 -4.34 7.80
N GLY A 304 15.75 -5.24 7.97
CA GLY A 304 15.16 -5.98 6.86
C GLY A 304 14.46 -5.04 5.89
N VAL A 305 14.18 -5.53 4.68
CA VAL A 305 13.43 -4.78 3.66
C VAL A 305 12.14 -4.23 4.30
N PRO A 306 11.84 -2.92 4.17
CA PRO A 306 10.65 -2.33 4.76
C PRO A 306 9.40 -3.08 4.26
N PRO A 307 8.36 -3.22 5.11
CA PRO A 307 7.23 -4.10 4.82
C PRO A 307 6.62 -3.71 3.48
N LEU A 308 6.65 -4.67 2.56
CA LEU A 308 6.17 -4.56 1.18
C LEU A 308 4.83 -3.81 1.14
N SER A 309 4.72 -2.79 0.28
CA SER A 309 3.60 -1.85 0.19
C SER A 309 2.35 -2.44 -0.44
#